data_AF-A0A645E0F4-F1
#
_entry.id   AF-A0A645E0F4-F1
#
_cell.length_a   1.000
_cell.length_b   1.000
_cell.length_c   1.000
_cell.angle_alpha   90.00
_cell.angle_beta   90.00
_cell.angle_gamma   90.00
#
_symmetry.space_group_name_H-M   'P 1'
#
loop_
_entity.id
_entity.type
_entity.pdbx_description
1 polymer ?
#
loop_
_entity_poly.entity_id
_entity_poly.type
_entity_poly.pdbx_seq_one_letter_code
_entity_poly.pdbx_strand_id
1 'polypeptide(L)'
;MVNQFAGSKSEPPQFTRGYGLAFGHSERKAMAMSLVDRALRAPELGEAVESPAQMQEFVLSHSDSLEASGFVQHLKLPHYVDFQAELELVRRMRANSNTAVTAQTQKDPA
;
A
#
# COMPACT_ATOMS: atom_id res chain seq x y z
N MET A 1 6.19 2.94 -24.36
CA MET A 1 6.62 1.52 -24.45
C MET A 1 5.59 0.73 -25.22
N VAL A 2 6.03 -0.20 -26.07
CA VAL A 2 5.16 -1.15 -26.80
C VAL A 2 4.98 -2.38 -25.92
N ASN A 3 3.73 -2.82 -25.75
CA ASN A 3 3.37 -3.93 -24.88
C ASN A 3 2.49 -4.94 -25.64
N GLN A 4 2.51 -6.18 -25.17
CA GLN A 4 1.76 -7.29 -25.77
C GLN A 4 0.24 -7.03 -25.70
N PHE A 5 -0.49 -7.68 -26.60
CA PHE A 5 -1.94 -7.61 -26.71
C PHE A 5 -2.49 -9.01 -26.58
N ALA A 6 -3.46 -9.16 -25.68
CA ALA A 6 -4.06 -10.46 -25.37
C ALA A 6 -5.06 -10.95 -26.43
N GLY A 7 -5.29 -10.18 -27.50
CA GLY A 7 -6.32 -10.50 -28.50
C GLY A 7 -7.69 -9.92 -28.12
N SER A 8 -8.61 -9.84 -29.08
CA SER A 8 -10.01 -9.53 -28.80
C SER A 8 -10.93 -10.24 -29.79
N LYS A 9 -12.22 -10.37 -29.47
CA LYS A 9 -13.23 -10.96 -30.39
C LYS A 9 -13.69 -9.98 -31.49
N SER A 10 -13.49 -8.68 -31.30
CA SER A 10 -14.06 -7.61 -32.13
C SER A 10 -13.02 -6.79 -32.88
N GLU A 11 -11.83 -6.62 -32.31
CA GLU A 11 -10.73 -5.85 -32.87
C GLU A 11 -9.57 -6.75 -33.32
N PRO A 12 -8.91 -6.42 -34.45
CA PRO A 12 -7.75 -7.14 -34.94
C PRO A 12 -6.57 -7.05 -33.95
N PRO A 13 -5.64 -8.02 -33.98
CA PRO A 13 -4.46 -8.01 -33.11
C PRO A 13 -3.59 -6.79 -33.36
N GLN A 14 -3.39 -5.98 -32.32
CA GLN A 14 -2.62 -4.74 -32.36
C GLN A 14 -1.81 -4.59 -31.08
N PHE A 15 -0.62 -3.96 -31.13
CA PHE A 15 0.12 -3.72 -29.88
C PHE A 15 -0.60 -2.73 -28.97
N THR A 16 -0.39 -2.90 -27.66
CA THR A 16 -0.76 -1.88 -26.67
C THR A 16 0.44 -0.98 -26.39
N ARG A 17 0.20 0.16 -25.73
CA ARG A 17 1.26 1.12 -25.40
C ARG A 17 0.99 1.79 -24.07
N GLY A 18 2.09 2.18 -23.42
CA GLY A 18 2.09 3.16 -22.35
C GLY A 18 3.02 4.33 -22.65
N TYR A 19 2.77 5.46 -22.00
CA TYR A 19 3.41 6.74 -22.26
C TYR A 19 4.05 7.32 -21.00
N GLY A 20 5.21 7.96 -21.17
CA GLY A 20 5.92 8.60 -20.08
C GLY A 20 6.69 9.80 -20.57
N LEU A 21 6.63 10.88 -19.81
CA LEU A 21 7.24 12.17 -20.13
C LEU A 21 7.92 12.73 -18.88
N ALA A 22 9.14 13.23 -19.04
CA ALA A 22 9.90 13.87 -17.97
C ALA A 22 10.75 15.01 -18.56
N PHE A 23 11.09 15.99 -17.72
CA PHE A 23 12.01 17.06 -18.11
C PHE A 23 13.46 16.56 -18.18
N GLY A 24 14.25 17.15 -19.10
CA GLY A 24 15.66 16.84 -19.27
C GLY A 24 15.94 15.39 -19.68
N HIS A 25 17.07 14.85 -19.24
CA HIS A 25 17.54 13.50 -19.60
C HIS A 25 17.13 12.43 -18.56
N SER A 26 15.88 12.48 -18.07
CA SER A 26 15.39 11.55 -17.03
C SER A 26 14.75 10.30 -17.64
N GLU A 27 15.52 9.57 -18.44
CA GLU A 27 15.03 8.45 -19.25
C GLU A 27 14.43 7.33 -18.41
N ARG A 28 15.08 6.96 -17.29
CA ARG A 28 14.57 5.93 -16.38
C ARG A 28 13.20 6.29 -15.81
N LYS A 29 12.95 7.57 -15.50
CA LYS A 29 11.65 8.03 -15.00
C LYS A 29 10.60 7.96 -16.08
N ALA A 30 10.91 8.42 -17.30
CA ALA A 30 9.99 8.33 -18.44
C ALA A 30 9.66 6.86 -18.80
N MET A 31 10.66 5.97 -18.77
CA MET A 31 10.45 4.53 -18.96
C MET A 31 9.55 3.94 -17.88
N ALA A 32 9.85 4.18 -16.60
CA ALA A 32 9.04 3.69 -15.48
C ALA A 32 7.59 4.20 -15.56
N MET A 33 7.41 5.49 -15.86
CA MET A 33 6.08 6.08 -16.06
C MET A 33 5.32 5.38 -17.19
N SER A 34 5.96 5.11 -18.32
CA SER A 34 5.31 4.42 -19.44
C SER A 34 4.94 2.97 -19.16
N LEU A 35 5.67 2.28 -18.28
CA LEU A 35 5.32 0.92 -17.85
C LEU A 35 4.14 0.93 -16.88
N VAL A 36 4.14 1.85 -15.91
CA VAL A 36 3.05 2.02 -14.95
C VAL A 36 1.77 2.50 -15.64
N ASP A 37 1.87 3.45 -16.57
CA ASP A 37 0.75 3.91 -17.39
C ASP A 37 0.04 2.74 -18.06
N ARG A 38 0.80 1.85 -18.71
CA ARG A 38 0.23 0.66 -19.32
C ARG A 38 -0.37 -0.32 -18.31
N ALA A 39 0.28 -0.52 -17.15
CA ALA A 39 -0.21 -1.43 -16.12
C ALA A 39 -1.54 -0.97 -15.51
N LEU A 40 -1.70 0.35 -15.30
CA LEU A 40 -2.94 0.94 -14.76
C LEU A 40 -4.12 0.88 -15.73
N ARG A 41 -3.86 0.65 -17.02
CA ARG A 41 -4.89 0.44 -18.06
C ARG A 41 -5.44 -1.00 -18.10
N ALA A 42 -5.08 -1.86 -17.14
CA ALA A 42 -5.61 -3.22 -17.04
C ALA A 42 -7.16 -3.28 -17.13
N PRO A 43 -7.95 -2.42 -16.46
CA PRO A 43 -9.41 -2.43 -16.59
C PRO A 43 -9.91 -2.10 -18.01
N GLU A 44 -9.26 -1.16 -18.69
CA GLU A 44 -9.61 -0.78 -20.08
C GLU A 44 -9.35 -1.91 -21.07
N LEU A 45 -8.37 -2.76 -20.75
CA LEU A 45 -7.91 -3.83 -21.62
C LEU A 45 -8.50 -5.20 -21.23
N GLY A 46 -9.37 -5.24 -20.22
CA GLY A 46 -10.00 -6.47 -19.73
C GLY A 46 -9.02 -7.43 -19.05
N GLU A 47 -7.92 -6.91 -18.51
CA GLU A 47 -6.90 -7.70 -17.81
C GLU A 47 -7.26 -7.83 -16.33
N ALA A 48 -6.99 -8.99 -15.74
CA ALA A 48 -7.10 -9.18 -14.30
C ALA A 48 -6.02 -8.38 -13.56
N VAL A 49 -6.36 -7.84 -12.40
CA VAL A 49 -5.42 -7.19 -11.49
C VAL A 49 -4.73 -8.27 -10.66
N GLU A 50 -3.51 -8.64 -11.07
CA GLU A 50 -2.73 -9.73 -10.45
C GLU A 50 -1.54 -9.20 -9.63
N SER A 51 -1.18 -7.93 -9.84
CA SER A 51 0.00 -7.31 -9.21
C SER A 51 -0.29 -5.91 -8.68
N PRO A 52 0.49 -5.44 -7.68
CA PRO A 52 0.34 -4.09 -7.15
C PRO A 52 0.49 -2.99 -8.22
N ALA A 53 1.27 -3.22 -9.27
CA ALA A 53 1.47 -2.25 -10.35
C ALA A 53 0.19 -1.97 -11.16
N GLN A 54 -0.80 -2.86 -11.10
CA GLN A 54 -2.10 -2.71 -11.76
C GLN A 54 -3.17 -2.15 -10.81
N MET A 55 -2.87 -2.02 -9.51
CA MET A 55 -3.80 -1.53 -8.49
C MET A 55 -3.72 0.00 -8.40
N GLN A 56 -4.66 0.69 -9.04
CA GLN A 56 -4.62 2.14 -9.19
C GLN A 56 -4.52 2.91 -7.87
N GLU A 57 -5.34 2.57 -6.87
CA GLU A 57 -5.29 3.22 -5.56
C GLU A 57 -3.95 2.99 -4.86
N PHE A 58 -3.44 1.76 -4.88
CA PHE A 58 -2.17 1.43 -4.25
C PHE A 58 -1.00 2.20 -4.90
N VAL A 59 -0.96 2.25 -6.23
CA VAL A 59 0.12 2.95 -6.95
C VAL A 59 0.04 4.46 -6.73
N LEU A 60 -1.12 5.07 -6.99
CA LEU A 60 -1.24 6.53 -6.99
C LEU A 60 -1.10 7.13 -5.59
N SER A 61 -1.68 6.49 -4.57
CA SER A 61 -1.61 6.96 -3.17
C SER A 61 -0.23 6.86 -2.54
N HIS A 62 0.74 6.16 -3.16
CA HIS A 62 2.08 5.95 -2.62
C HIS A 62 3.22 6.36 -3.56
N SER A 63 2.90 6.99 -4.70
CA SER A 63 3.91 7.40 -5.70
C SER A 63 4.51 8.78 -5.44
N ASP A 64 3.82 9.65 -4.70
CA ASP A 64 4.37 10.97 -4.37
C ASP A 64 5.36 10.88 -3.21
N SER A 65 6.64 11.06 -3.53
CA SER A 65 7.72 11.05 -2.55
C SER A 65 7.64 12.20 -1.53
N LEU A 66 7.02 13.34 -1.88
CA LEU A 66 6.88 14.46 -0.95
C LEU A 66 5.89 14.09 0.16
N GLU A 67 4.73 13.56 -0.21
CA GLU A 67 3.73 13.06 0.73
C GLU A 67 4.27 11.88 1.55
N ALA A 68 4.80 10.86 0.89
CA ALA A 68 5.30 9.66 1.56
C ALA A 68 6.45 9.97 2.53
N SER A 69 7.40 10.82 2.11
CA SER A 69 8.48 11.26 2.99
C SER A 69 7.95 12.12 4.13
N GLY A 70 7.05 13.08 3.84
CA GLY A 70 6.43 13.92 4.85
C GLY A 70 5.74 13.11 5.94
N PHE A 71 4.97 12.09 5.54
CA PHE A 71 4.39 11.13 6.47
C PHE A 71 5.50 10.39 7.23
N VAL A 72 6.44 9.68 6.62
CA VAL A 72 7.45 8.96 7.43
C VAL A 72 8.22 9.88 8.40
N GLN A 73 8.51 11.12 8.03
CA GLN A 73 9.15 12.09 8.90
C GLN A 73 8.25 12.60 10.05
N HIS A 74 6.92 12.60 9.90
CA HIS A 74 5.99 13.06 10.93
C HIS A 74 6.17 12.27 12.22
N LEU A 75 6.52 10.98 12.15
CA LEU A 75 6.72 10.09 13.30
C LEU A 75 7.79 10.57 14.29
N LYS A 76 8.68 11.49 13.87
CA LYS A 76 9.68 12.11 14.76
C LYS A 76 9.09 13.20 15.65
N LEU A 77 7.92 13.73 15.31
CA LEU A 77 7.22 14.71 16.13
C LEU A 77 6.74 14.05 17.43
N PRO A 78 6.42 14.84 18.46
CA PRO A 78 5.99 14.28 19.73
C PRO A 78 4.63 13.55 19.60
N HIS A 79 4.61 12.24 19.87
CA HIS A 79 3.41 11.38 19.93
C HIS A 79 3.15 10.84 21.35
N TYR A 80 3.61 11.56 22.39
CA TYR A 80 3.55 11.06 23.77
C TYR A 80 2.12 10.96 24.32
N VAL A 81 1.16 11.75 23.81
CA VAL A 81 -0.25 11.67 24.22
C VAL A 81 -0.88 10.38 23.71
N ASP A 82 -0.76 10.10 22.41
CA ASP A 82 -1.27 8.87 21.79
C ASP A 82 -0.59 7.64 22.39
N PHE A 83 0.74 7.69 22.57
CA PHE A 83 1.49 6.62 23.21
C PHE A 83 1.03 6.37 24.66
N GLN A 84 0.71 7.43 25.40
CA GLN A 84 0.22 7.29 26.78
C GLN A 84 -1.17 6.62 26.82
N ALA A 85 -2.06 6.94 25.87
CA ALA A 85 -3.37 6.31 25.77
C ALA A 85 -3.24 4.79 25.48
N GLU A 86 -2.39 4.41 24.53
CA GLU A 86 -2.11 3.01 24.22
C GLU A 86 -1.42 2.28 25.38
N LEU A 87 -0.48 2.94 26.06
CA LEU A 87 0.21 2.38 27.23
C LEU A 87 -0.77 2.11 28.39
N GLU A 88 -1.72 3.01 28.61
CA GLU A 88 -2.77 2.81 29.60
C GLU A 88 -3.66 1.61 29.25
N LEU A 89 -4.08 1.48 27.98
CA LEU A 89 -4.86 0.34 27.52
C LEU A 89 -4.14 -0.98 27.80
N VAL A 90 -2.86 -1.08 27.44
CA VAL A 90 -2.03 -2.27 27.69
C VAL A 90 -1.93 -2.58 29.19
N ARG A 91 -1.75 -1.55 30.03
CA ARG A 91 -1.68 -1.74 31.50
C ARG A 91 -3.00 -2.26 32.07
N ARG A 92 -4.15 -1.75 31.61
CA ARG A 92 -5.48 -2.25 32.02
C ARG A 92 -5.69 -3.70 31.59
N MET A 93 -5.33 -4.06 30.36
CA MET A 93 -5.40 -5.45 29.88
C MET A 93 -4.55 -6.39 30.75
N ARG A 94 -3.32 -5.98 31.10
CA ARG A 94 -2.44 -6.77 31.98
C ARG A 94 -3.01 -6.94 33.39
N ALA A 95 -3.57 -5.88 33.96
CA ALA A 95 -4.21 -5.95 35.28
C ALA A 95 -5.38 -6.93 35.27
N ASN A 96 -6.27 -6.85 34.28
CA ASN A 96 -7.42 -7.74 34.14
C ASN A 96 -7.01 -9.21 33.97
N SER A 97 -5.99 -9.48 33.16
CA SER A 97 -5.45 -10.83 33.00
C SER A 97 -4.86 -11.38 34.30
N ASN A 98 -4.09 -10.56 35.05
CA ASN A 98 -3.54 -10.99 36.34
C ASN A 98 -4.64 -11.25 37.39
N THR A 99 -5.68 -10.41 37.44
CA THR A 99 -6.83 -10.63 38.33
C THR A 99 -7.58 -11.91 37.96
N ALA A 100 -7.75 -12.20 36.67
CA ALA A 100 -8.36 -13.45 36.20
C ALA A 100 -7.52 -14.69 36.56
N VAL A 101 -6.20 -14.62 36.44
CA VAL A 101 -5.28 -15.69 36.87
C VAL A 101 -5.39 -15.92 38.37
N THR A 102 -5.38 -14.86 39.18
CA THR A 102 -5.44 -14.95 40.64
C THR A 102 -6.78 -15.53 41.13
N ALA A 103 -7.89 -15.16 40.47
CA ALA A 103 -9.22 -15.69 40.78
C ALA A 103 -9.40 -17.17 40.37
N GLN A 104 -8.69 -17.64 39.33
CA GLN A 104 -8.64 -19.06 38.98
C GLN A 104 -7.80 -19.87 39.98
N THR A 105 -6.66 -19.34 40.44
CA THR A 105 -5.82 -20.04 41.44
C THR A 105 -6.52 -20.20 42.79
N GLN A 106 -7.46 -19.32 43.11
CA GLN A 106 -8.18 -19.33 44.38
C GLN A 106 -9.47 -20.19 44.36
N LYS A 107 -9.92 -20.64 43.17
CA LYS A 107 -11.08 -21.53 43.00
C LYS A 107 -10.75 -23.02 43.02
N ASP A 108 -9.46 -23.39 42.96
CA ASP A 108 -8.97 -24.76 43.15
C ASP A 108 -8.24 -24.92 44.50
N PRO A 109 -8.92 -24.81 45.66
CA PRO A 109 -8.35 -25.32 46.89
C PRO A 109 -8.47 -26.85 46.88
N ALA A 110 -7.34 -27.52 47.08
CA ALA A 110 -7.26 -28.97 47.34
C ALA A 110 -8.04 -29.37 48.59
#